data_AF-A0A7R9VCZ9-F1
#
_entry.id   AF-A0A7R9VCZ9-F1
#
_cell.length_a   1.000
_cell.length_b   1.000
_cell.length_c   1.000
_cell.angle_alpha   90.00
_cell.angle_beta   90.00
_cell.angle_gamma   90.00
#
_symmetry.space_group_name_H-M   'P 1'
#
loop_
_entity.id
_entity.type
_entity.pdbx_description
1 polymer ?
#
loop_
_entity_poly.entity_id
_entity_poly.type
_entity_poly.pdbx_seq_one_letter_code
_entity_poly.pdbx_strand_id
1 'polypeptide(L)'
;GCDTATNGPVCQIHYWLALAENDPSSAPVVLWLNGGPGSSSLLGFLQEEGPLLMNAKGGLMENPYSWTKYANLLAIEAPVGVGYSYCSRQVEGKPCKNTDRYTASTSRAALVDFFQNKFPEFAKNEFFITGESYAGVYIPTLTKEILDHTDINIKGIAVGDPCTDNKAQAKSMDSLWYAHKNGLVDDEIYNLLWNECNARVPNLMTRGGVHHTVHELNRELKTISDLEKRRIRAE
;
A
#
# COMPACT_ATOMS: atom_id res chain seq x y z
N GLY A 1 3.07 -11.56 15.16
CA GLY A 1 3.33 -10.25 15.82
C GLY A 1 4.57 -9.61 15.24
N CYS A 2 4.76 -8.28 15.35
CA CYS A 2 5.95 -7.59 14.83
C CYS A 2 6.88 -7.08 15.94
N ASP A 3 7.55 -7.98 16.64
CA ASP A 3 8.50 -7.60 17.69
C ASP A 3 9.82 -7.07 17.08
N THR A 4 9.98 -5.75 17.06
CA THR A 4 11.28 -5.12 16.88
C THR A 4 11.82 -4.73 18.27
N ALA A 5 12.44 -5.70 18.93
CA ALA A 5 13.14 -5.60 20.21
C ALA A 5 12.28 -5.24 21.45
N THR A 6 11.81 -6.27 22.17
CA THR A 6 11.67 -6.44 23.64
C THR A 6 11.08 -5.32 24.53
N ASN A 7 10.74 -4.14 24.03
CA ASN A 7 10.10 -3.02 24.72
C ASN A 7 9.45 -1.99 23.74
N GLY A 8 9.32 -2.32 22.45
CA GLY A 8 8.59 -1.50 21.48
C GLY A 8 7.07 -1.57 21.65
N PRO A 9 6.29 -0.62 21.07
CA PRO A 9 4.83 -0.71 21.07
C PRO A 9 4.37 -2.04 20.47
N VAL A 10 3.44 -2.74 21.14
CA VAL A 10 2.83 -3.97 20.61
C VAL A 10 2.24 -3.65 19.24
N CYS A 11 2.61 -4.43 18.21
CA CYS A 11 2.02 -4.31 16.90
C CYS A 11 1.58 -5.67 16.36
N GLN A 12 0.43 -5.67 15.70
CA GLN A 12 -0.20 -6.84 15.10
C GLN A 12 -0.55 -6.54 13.66
N ILE A 13 -0.14 -7.44 12.78
CA ILE A 13 -0.49 -7.42 11.36
C ILE A 13 -1.63 -8.40 11.14
N HIS A 14 -2.77 -7.89 10.67
CA HIS A 14 -3.87 -8.70 10.21
C HIS A 14 -3.51 -9.34 8.86
N TYR A 15 -3.97 -10.57 8.65
CA TYR A 15 -3.81 -11.29 7.40
C TYR A 15 -5.09 -12.06 7.04
N TRP A 16 -5.30 -12.26 5.75
CA TRP A 16 -6.32 -13.16 5.22
C TRP A 16 -5.65 -14.15 4.27
N LEU A 17 -5.73 -15.43 4.60
CA LEU A 17 -5.26 -16.53 3.76
C LEU A 17 -6.44 -17.21 3.08
N ALA A 18 -6.43 -17.28 1.74
CA ALA A 18 -7.28 -18.18 0.97
C ALA A 18 -6.41 -19.31 0.39
N LEU A 19 -6.81 -20.55 0.64
CA LEU A 19 -6.08 -21.71 0.16
C LEU A 19 -6.28 -21.92 -1.33
N ALA A 20 -5.29 -22.58 -1.96
CA ALA A 20 -5.43 -22.99 -3.33
C ALA A 20 -6.64 -23.94 -3.50
N GLU A 21 -7.36 -23.81 -4.61
CA GLU A 21 -8.52 -24.64 -4.94
C GLU A 21 -8.12 -26.10 -5.19
N ASN A 22 -6.89 -26.32 -5.68
CA ASN A 22 -6.33 -27.65 -5.93
C ASN A 22 -5.02 -27.81 -5.17
N ASP A 23 -4.89 -28.91 -4.43
CA ASP A 23 -3.69 -29.32 -3.69
C ASP A 23 -3.00 -28.20 -2.87
N PRO A 24 -3.72 -27.55 -1.93
CA PRO A 24 -3.20 -26.40 -1.18
C PRO A 24 -1.95 -26.71 -0.37
N SER A 25 -1.74 -27.97 0.06
CA SER A 25 -0.53 -28.35 0.79
C SER A 25 0.75 -28.21 -0.03
N SER A 26 0.69 -28.39 -1.36
CA SER A 26 1.86 -28.31 -2.24
C SER A 26 1.89 -27.06 -3.12
N ALA A 27 0.77 -26.34 -3.24
CA ALA A 27 0.69 -25.11 -4.01
C ALA A 27 1.60 -24.00 -3.42
N PRO A 28 2.16 -23.10 -4.24
CA PRO A 28 2.95 -21.97 -3.76
C PRO A 28 2.14 -21.08 -2.83
N VAL A 29 2.82 -20.38 -1.91
CA VAL A 29 2.23 -19.27 -1.15
C VAL A 29 2.56 -17.97 -1.88
N VAL A 30 1.55 -17.17 -2.17
CA VAL A 30 1.70 -15.87 -2.84
C VAL A 30 1.24 -14.79 -1.88
N LEU A 31 2.17 -13.94 -1.45
CA LEU A 31 1.85 -12.74 -0.66
C LEU A 31 1.34 -11.64 -1.58
N TRP A 32 0.24 -10.98 -1.20
CA TRP A 32 -0.30 -9.79 -1.84
C TRP A 32 -0.24 -8.56 -0.93
N LEU A 33 0.20 -7.42 -1.50
CA LEU A 33 0.28 -6.12 -0.86
C LEU A 33 -0.28 -5.01 -1.77
N ASN A 34 -1.37 -4.36 -1.38
CA ASN A 34 -1.75 -3.09 -2.02
C ASN A 34 -0.82 -1.94 -1.55
N GLY A 35 -0.75 -0.88 -2.35
CA GLY A 35 0.13 0.28 -2.11
C GLY A 35 -0.49 1.39 -1.24
N GLY A 36 -0.62 2.59 -1.83
CA GLY A 36 -1.12 3.79 -1.17
C GLY A 36 -0.07 4.91 -1.09
N PRO A 37 0.83 4.93 -0.08
CA PRO A 37 0.95 4.01 1.06
C PRO A 37 -0.23 4.06 2.03
N GLY A 38 -0.58 2.93 2.65
CA GLY A 38 -1.61 2.84 3.68
C GLY A 38 -2.98 2.30 3.23
N SER A 39 -3.06 1.78 2.01
CA SER A 39 -4.25 1.06 1.53
C SER A 39 -4.29 -0.35 2.11
N SER A 40 -5.49 -0.83 2.42
CA SER A 40 -5.68 -2.23 2.85
C SER A 40 -5.45 -3.19 1.67
N SER A 41 -4.69 -4.26 1.92
CA SER A 41 -4.53 -5.36 0.95
C SER A 41 -5.81 -6.19 0.76
N LEU A 42 -6.83 -6.00 1.61
CA LEU A 42 -8.15 -6.57 1.38
C LEU A 42 -8.91 -5.88 0.24
N LEU A 43 -8.43 -4.71 -0.20
CA LEU A 43 -8.94 -4.07 -1.41
C LEU A 43 -8.72 -4.99 -2.62
N GLY A 44 -7.47 -5.38 -2.89
CA GLY A 44 -7.18 -6.31 -3.99
C GLY A 44 -7.74 -7.70 -3.75
N PHE A 45 -7.67 -8.17 -2.51
CA PHE A 45 -8.24 -9.47 -2.16
C PHE A 45 -9.75 -9.58 -2.44
N LEU A 46 -10.52 -8.49 -2.35
CA LEU A 46 -11.97 -8.49 -2.54
C LEU A 46 -12.45 -7.78 -3.82
N GLN A 47 -11.55 -7.22 -4.63
CA GLN A 47 -11.90 -6.48 -5.85
C GLN A 47 -11.03 -6.84 -7.07
N GLU A 48 -9.94 -7.56 -6.88
CA GLU A 48 -8.96 -7.87 -7.91
C GLU A 48 -8.77 -9.41 -8.03
N GLU A 49 -7.83 -10.00 -7.30
CA GLU A 49 -7.39 -11.39 -7.51
C GLU A 49 -7.91 -12.45 -6.52
N GLY A 50 -8.53 -12.06 -5.41
CA GLY A 50 -8.99 -13.04 -4.42
C GLY A 50 -10.19 -13.89 -4.87
N PRO A 51 -10.55 -14.94 -4.11
CA PRO A 51 -11.54 -15.95 -4.54
C PRO A 51 -12.96 -15.42 -4.60
N LEU A 52 -13.24 -14.35 -3.84
CA LEU A 52 -14.55 -13.70 -3.75
C LEU A 52 -14.40 -12.22 -4.01
N LEU A 53 -15.26 -11.66 -4.84
CA LEU A 53 -15.37 -10.23 -5.11
C LEU A 53 -16.57 -9.64 -4.37
N MET A 54 -16.45 -8.39 -3.93
CA MET A 54 -17.60 -7.62 -3.48
C MET A 54 -18.48 -7.24 -4.67
N ASN A 55 -19.77 -7.52 -4.57
CA ASN A 55 -20.76 -7.11 -5.56
C ASN A 55 -21.36 -5.72 -5.22
N ALA A 56 -22.06 -5.12 -6.19
CA ALA A 56 -22.65 -3.79 -6.04
C ALA A 56 -23.70 -3.65 -4.93
N LYS A 57 -24.18 -4.76 -4.36
CA LYS A 57 -25.13 -4.79 -3.24
C LYS A 57 -24.44 -4.98 -1.88
N GLY A 58 -23.10 -5.01 -1.84
CA GLY A 58 -22.31 -5.27 -0.64
C GLY A 58 -22.25 -6.75 -0.23
N GLY A 59 -22.70 -7.67 -1.09
CA GLY A 59 -22.52 -9.11 -0.90
C GLY A 59 -21.24 -9.62 -1.58
N LEU A 60 -20.99 -10.93 -1.47
CA LEU A 60 -19.87 -11.57 -2.14
C LEU A 60 -20.33 -12.33 -3.40
N MET A 61 -19.47 -12.42 -4.40
CA MET A 61 -19.65 -13.23 -5.60
C MET A 61 -18.33 -13.95 -5.93
N GLU A 62 -18.39 -15.11 -6.57
CA GLU A 62 -17.19 -15.85 -6.96
C GLU A 62 -16.35 -15.08 -8.00
N ASN A 63 -15.03 -15.16 -7.86
CA ASN A 63 -14.09 -14.68 -8.87
C ASN A 63 -13.67 -15.84 -9.78
N PRO A 64 -14.18 -15.93 -11.02
CA PRO A 64 -13.79 -17.00 -11.94
C PRO A 64 -12.32 -16.93 -12.39
N TYR A 65 -11.62 -15.83 -12.11
CA TYR A 65 -10.22 -15.60 -12.44
C TYR A 65 -9.32 -15.49 -11.21
N SER A 66 -9.76 -16.00 -10.06
CA SER A 66 -8.97 -15.90 -8.84
C SER A 66 -7.60 -16.56 -8.96
N TRP A 67 -6.61 -15.96 -8.29
CA TRP A 67 -5.30 -16.55 -8.13
C TRP A 67 -5.30 -17.80 -7.24
N THR A 68 -6.36 -18.03 -6.44
CA THR A 68 -6.51 -19.27 -5.66
C THR A 68 -6.62 -20.52 -6.53
N LYS A 69 -6.86 -20.38 -7.83
CA LYS A 69 -6.78 -21.49 -8.78
C LYS A 69 -5.40 -22.13 -8.85
N TYR A 70 -4.35 -21.40 -8.45
CA TYR A 70 -2.96 -21.81 -8.60
C TYR A 70 -2.10 -21.66 -7.33
N ALA A 71 -2.55 -20.90 -6.33
CA ALA A 71 -1.73 -20.58 -5.16
C ALA A 71 -2.55 -20.43 -3.88
N ASN A 72 -1.88 -20.63 -2.73
CA ASN A 72 -2.37 -20.14 -1.45
C ASN A 72 -2.13 -18.62 -1.41
N LEU A 73 -3.20 -17.85 -1.53
CA LEU A 73 -3.15 -16.39 -1.59
C LEU A 73 -3.21 -15.80 -0.18
N LEU A 74 -2.15 -15.10 0.22
CA LEU A 74 -2.01 -14.46 1.51
C LEU A 74 -2.02 -12.93 1.33
N ALA A 75 -3.07 -12.24 1.76
CA ALA A 75 -3.05 -10.80 1.92
C ALA A 75 -2.65 -10.43 3.35
N ILE A 76 -1.71 -9.50 3.52
CA ILE A 76 -1.42 -8.88 4.82
C ILE A 76 -1.72 -7.38 4.76
N GLU A 77 -2.27 -6.84 5.83
CA GLU A 77 -2.55 -5.41 5.92
C GLU A 77 -1.34 -4.67 6.51
N ALA A 78 -0.53 -4.07 5.65
CA ALA A 78 0.65 -3.32 6.01
C ALA A 78 0.63 -1.93 5.35
N PRO A 79 1.23 -0.89 5.96
CA PRO A 79 1.95 -0.88 7.24
C PRO A 79 1.06 -1.07 8.48
N VAL A 80 1.68 -1.13 9.66
CA VAL A 80 0.95 -1.23 10.93
C VAL A 80 -0.02 -0.05 11.08
N GLY A 81 -1.27 -0.33 11.44
CA GLY A 81 -2.35 0.66 11.55
C GLY A 81 -3.29 0.70 10.34
N VAL A 82 -2.98 -0.04 9.27
CA VAL A 82 -3.86 -0.20 8.09
C VAL A 82 -4.93 -1.25 8.35
N GLY A 83 -6.18 -0.93 8.03
CA GLY A 83 -7.31 -1.86 8.13
C GLY A 83 -7.48 -2.40 9.54
N TYR A 84 -7.36 -3.72 9.70
CA TYR A 84 -7.44 -4.38 11.00
C TYR A 84 -6.07 -4.56 11.69
N SER A 85 -4.97 -4.20 11.04
CA SER A 85 -3.66 -4.12 11.68
C SER A 85 -3.58 -2.94 12.63
N TYR A 86 -2.95 -3.12 13.79
CA TYR A 86 -2.93 -2.08 14.82
C TYR A 86 -1.61 -2.03 15.60
N CYS A 87 -1.34 -0.88 16.21
CA CYS A 87 -0.26 -0.70 17.18
C CYS A 87 -0.77 -0.15 18.51
N SER A 88 -0.04 -0.38 19.59
CA SER A 88 -0.42 0.11 20.93
C SER A 88 -0.52 1.65 21.01
N ARG A 89 0.17 2.40 20.12
CA ARG A 89 0.05 3.86 20.06
C ARG A 89 -1.37 4.32 19.73
N GLN A 90 -2.12 3.54 18.93
CA GLN A 90 -3.52 3.87 18.61
C GLN A 90 -4.41 3.81 19.85
N VAL A 91 -4.11 2.92 20.80
CA VAL A 91 -4.80 2.84 22.10
C VAL A 91 -4.58 4.10 22.93
N GLU A 92 -3.43 4.76 22.76
CA GLU A 92 -3.12 6.06 23.38
C GLU A 92 -3.64 7.26 22.58
N GLY A 93 -4.48 7.05 21.55
CA GLY A 93 -4.97 8.11 20.67
C GLY A 93 -3.91 8.73 19.76
N LYS A 94 -2.78 8.03 19.54
CA LYS A 94 -1.67 8.48 18.68
C LYS A 94 -1.58 7.62 17.42
N PRO A 95 -1.21 8.18 16.26
CA PRO A 95 -1.02 7.37 15.06
C PRO A 95 0.17 6.41 15.21
N CYS A 96 0.08 5.27 14.53
CA CYS A 96 1.23 4.40 14.29
C CYS A 96 2.27 5.18 13.48
N LYS A 97 3.55 4.92 13.75
CA LYS A 97 4.66 5.55 13.03
C LYS A 97 5.23 4.53 12.06
N ASN A 98 5.14 4.81 10.77
CA ASN A 98 5.64 3.95 9.71
C ASN A 98 6.70 4.68 8.89
N THR A 99 7.72 3.94 8.51
CA THR A 99 8.71 4.28 7.47
C THR A 99 8.82 3.09 6.54
N ASP A 100 9.41 3.23 5.35
CA ASP A 100 9.59 2.09 4.44
C ASP A 100 10.40 0.97 5.12
N ARG A 101 11.49 1.33 5.83
CA ARG A 101 12.32 0.39 6.59
C ARG A 101 11.54 -0.30 7.72
N TYR A 102 10.76 0.45 8.48
CA TYR A 102 9.96 -0.12 9.57
C TYR A 102 8.86 -1.05 9.03
N THR A 103 8.22 -0.66 7.92
CA THR A 103 7.22 -1.50 7.24
C THR A 103 7.84 -2.81 6.77
N ALA A 104 8.99 -2.77 6.08
CA ALA A 104 9.69 -3.98 5.64
C ALA A 104 10.07 -4.89 6.82
N SER A 105 10.65 -4.33 7.89
CA SER A 105 11.03 -5.11 9.09
C SER A 105 9.82 -5.74 9.79
N THR A 106 8.70 -5.03 9.91
CA THR A 106 7.49 -5.52 10.58
C THR A 106 6.74 -6.55 9.73
N SER A 107 6.66 -6.36 8.42
CA SER A 107 6.14 -7.35 7.48
C SER A 107 6.99 -8.62 7.46
N ARG A 108 8.33 -8.50 7.48
CA ARG A 108 9.24 -9.66 7.63
C ARG A 108 8.94 -10.44 8.91
N ALA A 109 8.82 -9.75 10.04
CA ALA A 109 8.49 -10.40 11.32
C ALA A 109 7.13 -11.11 11.27
N ALA A 110 6.12 -10.53 10.63
CA ALA A 110 4.83 -11.16 10.43
C ALA A 110 4.92 -12.44 9.57
N LEU A 111 5.74 -12.43 8.51
CA LEU A 111 5.95 -13.61 7.66
C LEU A 111 6.75 -14.71 8.37
N VAL A 112 7.75 -14.35 9.17
CA VAL A 112 8.47 -15.32 10.02
C VAL A 112 7.49 -16.00 10.98
N ASP A 113 6.66 -15.22 11.68
CA ASP A 113 5.62 -15.77 12.57
C ASP A 113 4.61 -16.64 11.81
N PHE A 114 4.21 -16.23 10.61
CA PHE A 114 3.33 -17.00 9.73
C PHE A 114 3.93 -18.37 9.40
N PHE A 115 5.15 -18.41 8.85
CA PHE A 115 5.77 -19.66 8.40
C PHE A 115 6.34 -20.53 9.51
N GLN A 116 6.69 -19.97 10.68
CA GLN A 116 7.31 -20.76 11.76
C GLN A 116 6.30 -21.18 12.82
N ASN A 117 5.29 -20.35 13.12
CA ASN A 117 4.43 -20.55 14.27
C ASN A 117 2.96 -20.76 13.91
N LYS A 118 2.45 -20.13 12.84
CA LYS A 118 1.01 -20.21 12.49
C LYS A 118 0.69 -21.28 11.47
N PHE A 119 1.48 -21.39 10.41
CA PHE A 119 1.32 -22.35 9.33
C PHE A 119 2.67 -22.98 8.95
N PRO A 120 3.32 -23.72 9.87
CA PRO A 120 4.60 -24.39 9.61
C PRO A 120 4.55 -25.39 8.44
N GLU A 121 3.38 -25.90 8.09
CA GLU A 121 3.15 -26.74 6.93
C GLU A 121 3.53 -26.06 5.61
N PHE A 122 3.45 -24.73 5.52
CA PHE A 122 3.81 -23.98 4.31
C PHE A 122 5.28 -23.56 4.26
N ALA A 123 6.09 -23.83 5.29
CA ALA A 123 7.48 -23.36 5.37
C ALA A 123 8.37 -23.85 4.22
N LYS A 124 8.02 -24.98 3.59
CA LYS A 124 8.76 -25.56 2.46
C LYS A 124 8.19 -25.14 1.09
N ASN A 125 7.01 -24.55 1.06
CA ASN A 125 6.35 -24.18 -0.18
C ASN A 125 7.15 -23.09 -0.88
N GLU A 126 7.00 -22.99 -2.19
CA GLU A 126 7.55 -21.87 -2.94
C GLU A 126 6.83 -20.59 -2.52
N PHE A 127 7.59 -19.55 -2.20
CA PHE A 127 7.04 -18.28 -1.75
C PHE A 127 7.29 -17.16 -2.77
N PHE A 128 6.24 -16.43 -3.14
CA PHE A 128 6.31 -15.28 -4.02
C PHE A 128 5.75 -14.04 -3.33
N ILE A 129 6.38 -12.88 -3.60
CA ILE A 129 5.94 -11.60 -3.05
C ILE A 129 5.39 -10.74 -4.18
N THR A 130 4.13 -10.37 -4.08
CA THR A 130 3.39 -9.64 -5.12
C THR A 130 2.61 -8.47 -4.54
N GLY A 131 2.22 -7.52 -5.40
CA GLY A 131 1.52 -6.31 -4.98
C GLY A 131 1.52 -5.23 -6.05
N GLU A 132 0.93 -4.09 -5.70
CA GLU A 132 0.69 -2.99 -6.66
C GLU A 132 1.03 -1.58 -6.14
N SER A 133 1.20 -0.63 -7.06
CA SER A 133 1.34 0.80 -6.75
C SER A 133 2.57 1.09 -5.86
N TYR A 134 2.39 1.68 -4.67
CA TYR A 134 3.47 1.91 -3.71
C TYR A 134 4.11 0.60 -3.18
N ALA A 135 3.50 -0.57 -3.45
CA ALA A 135 4.17 -1.85 -3.24
C ALA A 135 5.44 -2.00 -4.10
N GLY A 136 5.64 -1.17 -5.13
CA GLY A 136 6.93 -1.01 -5.80
C GLY A 136 8.09 -0.60 -4.88
N VAL A 137 7.79 0.01 -3.74
CA VAL A 137 8.74 0.24 -2.64
C VAL A 137 8.70 -0.90 -1.62
N TYR A 138 7.50 -1.36 -1.23
CA TYR A 138 7.35 -2.39 -0.19
C TYR A 138 7.98 -3.72 -0.59
N ILE A 139 7.77 -4.19 -1.81
CA ILE A 139 8.19 -5.52 -2.23
C ILE A 139 9.71 -5.63 -2.30
N PRO A 140 10.46 -4.73 -2.97
CA PRO A 140 11.91 -4.82 -2.97
C PRO A 140 12.53 -4.68 -1.57
N THR A 141 11.99 -3.78 -0.75
CA THR A 141 12.51 -3.56 0.62
C THR A 141 12.23 -4.75 1.54
N LEU A 142 11.03 -5.33 1.49
CA LEU A 142 10.67 -6.55 2.21
C LEU A 142 11.48 -7.75 1.71
N THR A 143 11.63 -7.90 0.40
CA THR A 143 12.42 -9.00 -0.19
C THR A 143 13.85 -8.95 0.31
N LYS A 144 14.46 -7.76 0.33
CA LYS A 144 15.79 -7.59 0.91
C LYS A 144 15.84 -7.98 2.38
N GLU A 145 14.89 -7.52 3.19
CA GLU A 145 14.78 -7.88 4.61
C GLU A 145 14.64 -9.39 4.84
N ILE A 146 13.92 -10.10 3.99
CA ILE A 146 13.76 -11.56 4.08
C ILE A 146 15.06 -12.27 3.70
N LEU A 147 15.68 -11.88 2.58
CA LEU A 147 16.93 -12.49 2.09
C LEU A 147 18.12 -12.25 3.06
N ASP A 148 18.17 -11.09 3.71
CA ASP A 148 19.27 -10.74 4.61
C ASP A 148 19.15 -11.39 6.00
N HIS A 149 17.93 -11.81 6.41
CA HIS A 149 17.66 -12.14 7.81
C HIS A 149 16.87 -13.43 8.07
N THR A 150 16.49 -14.19 7.03
CA THR A 150 15.66 -15.39 7.17
C THR A 150 16.00 -16.45 6.11
N ASP A 151 15.50 -17.67 6.32
CA ASP A 151 15.59 -18.78 5.34
C ASP A 151 14.25 -19.05 4.62
N ILE A 152 13.36 -18.05 4.52
CA ILE A 152 12.09 -18.21 3.81
C ILE A 152 12.36 -18.50 2.33
N ASN A 153 11.68 -19.51 1.77
CA ASN A 153 11.91 -20.05 0.42
C ASN A 153 11.36 -19.15 -0.71
N ILE A 154 11.87 -17.92 -0.83
CA ILE A 154 11.51 -16.99 -1.91
C ILE A 154 11.93 -17.55 -3.26
N LYS A 155 11.00 -17.57 -4.22
CA LYS A 155 11.26 -17.90 -5.63
C LYS A 155 11.16 -16.74 -6.58
N GLY A 156 10.42 -15.69 -6.24
CA GLY A 156 10.31 -14.52 -7.09
C GLY A 156 9.46 -13.40 -6.50
N ILE A 157 9.48 -12.29 -7.22
CA ILE A 157 8.67 -11.10 -6.92
C ILE A 157 7.97 -10.63 -8.19
N ALA A 158 6.80 -10.02 -8.04
CA ALA A 158 6.09 -9.34 -9.13
C ALA A 158 5.46 -8.05 -8.59
N VAL A 159 5.45 -6.98 -9.39
CA VAL A 159 4.79 -5.74 -8.99
C VAL A 159 3.99 -5.15 -10.15
N GLY A 160 2.70 -4.91 -9.92
CA GLY A 160 1.80 -4.24 -10.85
C GLY A 160 1.87 -2.71 -10.70
N ASP A 161 1.97 -2.00 -11.81
CA ASP A 161 2.01 -0.54 -11.89
C ASP A 161 2.82 0.17 -10.77
N PRO A 162 4.11 -0.20 -10.59
CA PRO A 162 4.87 0.15 -9.41
C PRO A 162 5.39 1.59 -9.41
N CYS A 163 5.42 2.19 -8.21
CA CYS A 163 6.35 3.27 -7.88
C CYS A 163 7.76 2.67 -7.72
N THR A 164 8.71 3.06 -8.57
CA THR A 164 10.07 2.48 -8.61
C THR A 164 11.16 3.52 -8.42
N ASP A 165 11.29 4.46 -9.35
CA ASP A 165 12.29 5.51 -9.33
C ASP A 165 11.65 6.86 -9.66
N ASN A 166 11.65 7.76 -8.68
CA ASN A 166 11.03 9.06 -8.81
C ASN A 166 11.62 9.90 -9.95
N LYS A 167 12.90 9.74 -10.28
CA LYS A 167 13.56 10.52 -11.33
C LYS A 167 13.20 9.97 -12.71
N ALA A 168 13.23 8.66 -12.89
CA ALA A 168 12.88 7.98 -14.12
C ALA A 168 11.38 8.16 -14.44
N GLN A 169 10.53 8.11 -13.42
CA GLN A 169 9.08 8.23 -13.57
C GLN A 169 8.57 9.68 -13.46
N ALA A 170 9.45 10.67 -13.25
CA ALA A 170 9.06 12.05 -12.94
C ALA A 170 8.03 12.66 -13.89
N LYS A 171 8.12 12.35 -15.19
CA LYS A 171 7.17 12.84 -16.21
C LYS A 171 5.94 11.94 -16.36
N SER A 172 6.11 10.63 -16.41
CA SER A 172 5.00 9.70 -16.60
C SER A 172 4.05 9.64 -15.40
N MET A 173 4.56 9.90 -14.20
CA MET A 173 3.77 10.05 -12.98
C MET A 173 3.15 11.44 -12.84
N ASP A 174 3.48 12.38 -13.73
CA ASP A 174 2.81 13.66 -13.77
C ASP A 174 1.51 13.54 -14.57
N SER A 175 0.36 13.64 -13.91
CA SER A 175 -0.97 13.52 -14.51
C SER A 175 -1.22 14.54 -15.61
N LEU A 176 -0.68 15.77 -15.52
CA LEU A 176 -0.84 16.76 -16.60
C LEU A 176 -0.02 16.36 -17.81
N TRP A 177 1.23 15.93 -17.60
CA TRP A 177 2.07 15.40 -18.67
C TRP A 177 1.46 14.15 -19.31
N TYR A 178 1.00 13.21 -18.49
CA TYR A 178 0.40 11.95 -18.92
C TYR A 178 -0.91 12.18 -19.69
N ALA A 179 -1.78 13.07 -19.19
CA ALA A 179 -3.04 13.40 -19.82
C ALA A 179 -2.82 14.07 -21.18
N HIS A 180 -1.90 15.03 -21.28
CA HIS A 180 -1.53 15.63 -22.57
C HIS A 180 -0.97 14.59 -23.53
N LYS A 181 -0.04 13.73 -23.06
CA LYS A 181 0.56 12.68 -23.89
C LYS A 181 -0.46 11.71 -24.49
N ASN A 182 -1.59 11.51 -23.81
CA ASN A 182 -2.68 10.62 -24.22
C ASN A 182 -3.90 11.36 -24.80
N GLY A 183 -3.78 12.66 -25.10
CA GLY A 183 -4.85 13.44 -25.75
C GLY A 183 -6.05 13.76 -24.87
N LEU A 184 -5.90 13.67 -23.55
CA LEU A 184 -6.93 14.06 -22.56
C LEU A 184 -6.89 15.55 -22.23
N VAL A 185 -5.78 16.23 -22.56
CA VAL A 185 -5.58 17.67 -22.41
C VAL A 185 -5.03 18.20 -23.74
N ASP A 186 -5.60 19.27 -24.26
CA ASP A 186 -5.17 19.90 -25.51
C ASP A 186 -3.86 20.71 -25.33
N ASP A 187 -3.27 21.08 -26.46
CA ASP A 187 -1.98 21.78 -26.49
C ASP A 187 -2.03 23.18 -25.84
N GLU A 188 -3.16 23.90 -25.91
CA GLU A 188 -3.28 25.25 -25.35
C GLU A 188 -3.28 25.17 -23.81
N ILE A 189 -4.13 24.32 -23.25
CA ILE A 189 -4.20 24.10 -21.79
C ILE A 189 -2.88 23.55 -21.28
N TYR A 190 -2.27 22.59 -21.99
CA TYR A 190 -1.00 22.02 -21.58
C TYR A 190 0.11 23.08 -21.58
N ASN A 191 0.23 23.89 -22.64
CA ASN A 191 1.26 24.92 -22.71
C ASN A 191 1.13 25.95 -21.59
N LEU A 192 -0.08 26.44 -21.33
CA LEU A 192 -0.36 27.35 -20.23
C LEU A 192 0.06 26.74 -18.88
N LEU A 193 -0.45 25.55 -18.56
CA LEU A 193 -0.22 24.97 -17.24
C LEU A 193 1.21 24.46 -17.06
N TRP A 194 1.77 23.78 -18.06
CA TRP A 194 3.06 23.10 -17.95
C TRP A 194 4.25 24.04 -18.14
N ASN A 195 4.21 24.91 -19.17
CA ASN A 195 5.34 25.75 -19.57
C ASN A 195 5.27 27.15 -18.94
N GLU A 196 4.09 27.77 -18.85
CA GLU A 196 3.96 29.13 -18.30
C GLU A 196 3.78 29.09 -16.77
N CYS A 197 2.83 28.31 -16.27
CA CYS A 197 2.55 28.23 -14.83
C CYS A 197 3.46 27.27 -14.06
N ASN A 198 4.27 26.45 -14.75
CA ASN A 198 5.08 25.38 -14.14
C ASN A 198 4.29 24.43 -13.22
N ALA A 199 3.01 24.20 -13.52
CA ALA A 199 2.16 23.28 -12.77
C ALA A 199 2.64 21.83 -12.94
N ARG A 200 2.69 21.08 -11.83
CA ARG A 200 3.08 19.65 -11.80
C ARG A 200 2.11 18.87 -10.92
N VAL A 201 1.56 17.79 -11.43
CA VAL A 201 0.60 16.91 -10.76
C VAL A 201 1.21 15.52 -10.66
N PRO A 202 2.03 15.22 -9.64
CA PRO A 202 1.38 14.91 -8.37
C PRO A 202 1.93 15.75 -7.23
N ASN A 203 2.71 16.81 -7.47
CA ASN A 203 3.17 17.71 -6.39
C ASN A 203 2.02 18.29 -5.55
N LEU A 204 0.80 18.33 -6.09
CA LEU A 204 -0.42 18.62 -5.33
C LEU A 204 -0.90 17.42 -4.49
N MET A 205 -0.81 16.20 -5.01
CA MET A 205 -1.21 14.94 -4.36
C MET A 205 -0.20 14.43 -3.31
N THR A 206 1.11 14.51 -3.58
CA THR A 206 2.19 14.11 -2.66
C THR A 206 2.39 15.10 -1.52
N ARG A 207 1.93 16.34 -1.69
CA ARG A 207 1.76 17.25 -0.56
C ARG A 207 0.61 16.81 0.34
N GLY A 208 -0.36 16.04 -0.16
CA GLY A 208 -1.50 15.44 0.56
C GLY A 208 -2.85 15.73 -0.10
N GLY A 209 -2.84 16.12 -1.37
CA GLY A 209 -4.04 16.44 -2.14
C GLY A 209 -4.84 17.58 -1.52
N VAL A 210 -6.17 17.55 -1.73
CA VAL A 210 -7.12 18.45 -1.05
C VAL A 210 -6.88 18.46 0.45
N HIS A 211 -6.49 17.32 1.04
CA HIS A 211 -6.30 17.21 2.49
C HIS A 211 -5.13 18.05 3.00
N HIS A 212 -4.02 18.14 2.26
CA HIS A 212 -2.94 19.04 2.59
C HIS A 212 -3.23 20.49 2.25
N THR A 213 -3.86 20.76 1.12
CA THR A 213 -4.32 22.13 0.82
C THR A 213 -5.24 22.64 1.91
N VAL A 214 -6.16 21.82 2.41
CA VAL A 214 -7.02 22.10 3.56
C VAL A 214 -6.22 22.19 4.86
N HIS A 215 -5.22 21.34 5.07
CA HIS A 215 -4.34 21.42 6.25
C HIS A 215 -3.55 22.74 6.30
N GLU A 216 -2.94 23.12 5.18
CA GLU A 216 -2.18 24.37 5.03
C GLU A 216 -3.10 25.58 5.13
N LEU A 217 -4.26 25.56 4.48
CA LEU A 217 -5.28 26.60 4.63
C LEU A 217 -5.72 26.71 6.09
N ASN A 218 -6.02 25.60 6.77
CA ASN A 218 -6.38 25.62 8.18
C ASN A 218 -5.24 26.13 9.09
N ARG A 219 -3.99 25.86 8.72
CA ARG A 219 -2.82 26.39 9.43
C ARG A 219 -2.70 27.90 9.24
N GLU A 220 -2.89 28.40 8.02
CA GLU A 220 -2.93 29.84 7.71
C GLU A 220 -4.10 30.54 8.40
N LEU A 221 -5.31 29.98 8.35
CA LEU A 221 -6.49 30.57 8.99
C LEU A 221 -6.30 30.74 10.50
N LYS A 222 -5.57 29.83 11.15
CA LYS A 222 -5.25 29.92 12.59
C LYS A 222 -4.29 31.05 12.94
N THR A 223 -3.52 31.60 11.99
CA THR A 223 -2.61 32.74 12.26
C THR A 223 -3.31 34.09 12.14
N ILE A 224 -4.49 34.15 11.50
CA ILE A 224 -5.28 35.38 11.34
C ILE A 224 -6.19 35.55 12.56
N SER A 225 -5.92 36.52 13.44
CA SER A 225 -6.72 36.75 14.66
C SER A 225 -8.06 37.46 14.40
N ASP A 226 -8.13 38.27 13.34
CA ASP A 226 -9.33 38.97 12.91
C ASP A 226 -10.31 38.02 12.19
N LEU A 227 -11.51 37.88 12.73
CA LEU A 227 -12.49 36.89 12.27
C LEU A 227 -13.02 37.18 10.86
N GLU A 228 -13.17 38.45 10.49
CA GLU A 228 -13.71 38.81 9.17
C GLU A 228 -12.65 38.60 8.08
N LYS A 229 -11.39 38.95 8.35
CA LYS A 229 -10.27 38.62 7.45
C LYS A 229 -10.06 37.11 7.31
N ARG A 230 -10.26 36.35 8.40
CA ARG A 230 -10.20 34.89 8.36
C ARG A 230 -11.32 34.31 7.49
N ARG A 231 -12.54 34.86 7.59
CA ARG A 231 -13.69 34.45 6.77
C ARG A 231 -13.45 34.71 5.28
N ILE A 232 -13.02 35.92 4.92
CA ILE A 232 -12.70 36.29 3.53
C ILE A 232 -11.59 35.40 2.94
N ARG A 233 -10.62 34.95 3.74
CA ARG A 233 -9.53 34.06 3.29
C ARG A 233 -9.98 32.60 3.13
N ALA A 234 -11.04 32.20 3.82
CA ALA A 234 -11.58 30.84 3.77
C ALA A 234 -12.58 30.64 2.61
N GLU A 235 -13.18 31.74 2.10
CA GLU A 235 -14.03 31.81 0.91
C GLU A 235 -13.19 31.84 -0.39
#